data_AF-A0A9X0BNH2-F1
#
_entry.id   AF-A0A9X0BNH2-F1
#
_cell.length_a   1.000
_cell.length_b   1.000
_cell.length_c   1.000
_cell.angle_alpha   90.00
_cell.angle_beta   90.00
_cell.angle_gamma   90.00
#
_symmetry.space_group_name_H-M   'P 1'
#
loop_
_entity.id
_entity.type
_entity.pdbx_description
1 polymer ?
#
loop_
_entity_poly.entity_id
_entity_poly.type
_entity_poly.pdbx_seq_one_letter_code
_entity_poly.pdbx_strand_id
1 'polypeptide(L)'
;MSTVCPGKHISDFLEIPGLRDLAVAEYSDWQQSQVDDEKLKAEFRKARDATLEDGLDFMQVHEDQDPEFFIKNGVKRGIARRFIGDIEY
;
A
#
# COMPACT_ATOMS: atom_id res chain seq x y z
N MET A 1 46.83 3.95 -5.29
CA MET A 1 46.07 4.24 -4.07
C MET A 1 45.42 5.60 -4.25
N SER A 2 44.15 5.65 -4.61
CA SER A 2 43.37 6.90 -4.61
C SER A 2 42.15 6.68 -3.73
N THR A 3 42.14 7.43 -2.63
CA THR A 3 41.14 7.38 -1.58
C THR A 3 40.21 8.60 -1.71
N VAL A 4 38.91 8.29 -1.71
CA VAL A 4 37.72 9.10 -1.38
C VAL A 4 37.34 10.26 -2.30
N CYS A 5 36.13 10.14 -2.89
CA CYS A 5 35.21 11.26 -3.05
C CYS A 5 33.99 11.04 -2.13
N PRO A 6 33.58 12.05 -1.34
CA PRO A 6 32.45 11.99 -0.42
C PRO A 6 31.17 12.42 -1.13
N GLY A 7 30.06 11.76 -0.80
CA GLY A 7 28.75 12.12 -1.32
C GLY A 7 27.76 10.99 -1.13
N LYS A 8 27.40 10.73 0.13
CA LYS A 8 26.26 9.88 0.46
C LYS A 8 24.99 10.64 0.05
N HIS A 9 24.58 10.49 -1.20
CA HIS A 9 23.18 10.45 -1.57
C HIS A 9 22.94 9.03 -2.07
N ILE A 10 22.84 8.09 -1.12
CA ILE A 10 21.95 6.97 -1.34
C ILE A 10 20.60 7.69 -1.40
N SER A 11 20.10 7.94 -2.61
CA SER A 11 18.68 8.24 -2.79
C SER A 11 17.95 7.26 -1.89
N ASP A 12 17.15 7.76 -0.97
CA ASP A 12 16.36 6.99 0.00
C ASP A 12 15.28 6.17 -0.74
N PHE A 13 15.71 5.36 -1.71
CA PHE A 13 14.97 4.26 -2.29
C PHE A 13 14.81 3.29 -1.14
N LEU A 14 13.70 3.49 -0.47
CA LEU A 14 13.14 2.63 0.52
C LEU A 14 12.93 1.26 -0.14
N GLU A 15 13.94 0.41 -0.12
CA GLU A 15 13.81 -0.98 -0.57
C GLU A 15 12.89 -1.67 0.42
N ILE A 16 11.58 -1.65 0.16
CA ILE A 16 10.66 -2.60 0.78
C ILE A 16 11.03 -3.96 0.20
N PRO A 17 11.62 -4.87 0.99
CA PRO A 17 12.07 -6.16 0.47
C PRO A 17 10.85 -6.97 0.02
N GLY A 18 10.87 -7.46 -1.21
CA GLY A 18 9.79 -8.28 -1.77
C GLY A 18 9.33 -7.82 -3.16
N LEU A 19 8.43 -8.58 -3.75
CA LEU A 19 7.74 -8.17 -4.98
C LEU A 19 6.61 -7.20 -4.61
N ARG A 20 6.45 -6.12 -5.38
CA ARG A 20 5.52 -5.02 -5.05
C ARG A 20 4.06 -5.48 -5.00
N ASP A 21 3.67 -6.32 -5.94
CA ASP A 21 2.35 -6.96 -6.01
C ASP A 21 2.11 -7.88 -4.80
N LEU A 22 3.12 -8.66 -4.41
CA LEU A 22 3.04 -9.51 -3.23
C LEU A 22 2.90 -8.70 -1.94
N ALA A 23 3.65 -7.59 -1.81
CA ALA A 23 3.55 -6.71 -0.65
C ALA A 23 2.14 -6.11 -0.49
N VAL A 24 1.50 -5.70 -1.59
CA VAL A 24 0.10 -5.23 -1.58
C VAL A 24 -0.87 -6.35 -1.17
N ALA A 25 -0.64 -7.59 -1.64
CA ALA A 25 -1.45 -8.74 -1.26
C ALA A 25 -1.33 -9.07 0.24
N GLU A 26 -0.11 -9.16 0.76
CA GLU A 26 0.17 -9.46 2.17
C GLU A 26 -0.39 -8.37 3.10
N TYR A 27 -0.27 -7.09 2.71
CA TYR A 27 -0.86 -5.99 3.46
C TYR A 27 -2.39 -6.10 3.56
N SER A 28 -3.06 -6.40 2.44
CA SER A 28 -4.50 -6.65 2.44
C SER A 28 -4.89 -7.84 3.30
N ASP A 29 -4.09 -8.91 3.33
CA ASP A 29 -4.35 -10.07 4.19
C ASP A 29 -4.20 -9.71 5.67
N TRP A 30 -3.22 -8.90 6.02
CA TRP A 30 -3.09 -8.35 7.37
C TRP A 30 -4.32 -7.49 7.74
N GLN A 31 -4.80 -6.59 6.88
CA GLN A 31 -5.98 -5.78 7.18
C GLN A 31 -7.26 -6.61 7.34
N GLN A 32 -7.43 -7.65 6.52
CA GLN A 32 -8.53 -8.60 6.66
C GLN A 32 -8.50 -9.33 8.00
N SER A 33 -7.31 -9.59 8.56
CA SER A 33 -7.17 -10.20 9.89
C SER A 33 -7.64 -9.30 11.05
N GLN A 34 -7.75 -7.98 10.81
CA GLN A 34 -8.18 -7.00 11.82
C GLN A 34 -9.71 -6.90 11.93
N VAL A 35 -10.47 -7.62 11.11
CA VAL A 35 -11.94 -7.60 11.09
C VAL A 35 -12.51 -9.00 11.02
N ASP A 36 -13.66 -9.25 11.67
CA ASP A 36 -14.35 -10.54 11.61
C ASP A 36 -15.47 -10.57 10.55
N ASP A 37 -16.10 -9.42 10.26
CA ASP A 37 -17.18 -9.31 9.29
C ASP A 37 -16.67 -9.55 7.85
N GLU A 38 -17.13 -10.62 7.22
CA GLU A 38 -16.78 -10.98 5.83
C GLU A 38 -17.14 -9.90 4.81
N LYS A 39 -18.17 -9.09 5.06
CA LYS A 39 -18.50 -7.95 4.20
C LYS A 39 -17.46 -6.85 4.31
N LEU A 40 -16.75 -6.70 5.43
CA LEU A 40 -15.64 -5.76 5.55
C LEU A 40 -14.36 -6.34 4.93
N LYS A 41 -14.08 -7.63 5.12
CA LYS A 41 -12.96 -8.31 4.43
C LYS A 41 -13.08 -8.23 2.91
N ALA A 42 -14.30 -8.38 2.38
CA ALA A 42 -14.55 -8.23 0.94
C ALA A 42 -14.21 -6.82 0.43
N GLU A 43 -14.39 -5.78 1.23
CA GLU A 43 -14.03 -4.41 0.85
C GLU A 43 -12.51 -4.19 0.86
N PHE A 44 -11.78 -4.81 1.78
CA PHE A 44 -10.30 -4.81 1.75
C PHE A 44 -9.77 -5.51 0.50
N ARG A 45 -10.37 -6.65 0.12
CA ARG A 45 -10.01 -7.34 -1.14
C ARG A 45 -10.26 -6.47 -2.38
N LYS A 46 -11.38 -5.73 -2.43
CA LYS A 46 -11.63 -4.77 -3.52
C LYS A 46 -10.56 -3.68 -3.58
N ALA A 47 -10.16 -3.13 -2.44
CA ALA A 47 -9.12 -2.10 -2.40
C ALA A 47 -7.79 -2.65 -2.92
N ARG A 48 -7.38 -3.84 -2.48
CA ARG A 48 -6.21 -4.57 -3.01
C ARG A 48 -6.30 -4.76 -4.52
N ASP A 49 -7.44 -5.27 -5.01
CA ASP A 49 -7.63 -5.57 -6.42
C ASP A 49 -7.55 -4.30 -7.27
N ALA A 50 -8.16 -3.19 -6.81
CA ALA A 50 -8.06 -1.88 -7.47
C ALA A 50 -6.61 -1.36 -7.51
N THR A 51 -5.86 -1.49 -6.41
CA THR A 51 -4.44 -1.13 -6.36
C THR A 51 -3.62 -1.91 -7.39
N LEU A 52 -3.81 -3.23 -7.45
CA LEU A 52 -3.06 -4.10 -8.36
C LEU A 52 -3.46 -3.88 -9.83
N GLU A 53 -4.75 -3.65 -10.10
CA GLU A 53 -5.27 -3.40 -11.45
C GLU A 53 -4.73 -2.08 -12.03
N ASP A 54 -4.58 -1.05 -11.20
CA ASP A 54 -4.00 0.25 -11.61
C ASP A 54 -2.46 0.23 -11.58
N GLY A 55 -1.84 -0.89 -11.21
CA GLY A 55 -0.39 -1.06 -11.16
C GLY A 55 0.31 -0.28 -10.04
N LEU A 56 -0.44 0.12 -9.02
CA LEU A 56 0.08 0.84 -7.86
C LEU A 56 0.80 -0.11 -6.91
N ASP A 57 1.88 0.38 -6.31
CA ASP A 57 2.56 -0.29 -5.20
C ASP A 57 2.28 0.38 -3.85
N PHE A 58 2.76 -0.26 -2.78
CA PHE A 58 2.54 0.21 -1.41
C PHE A 58 3.08 1.64 -1.16
N MET A 59 4.21 2.00 -1.77
CA MET A 59 4.79 3.34 -1.60
C MET A 59 3.91 4.38 -2.28
N GLN A 60 3.43 4.11 -3.49
CA GLN A 60 2.56 5.02 -4.22
C GLN A 60 1.22 5.22 -3.51
N VAL A 61 0.60 4.14 -3.01
CA VAL A 61 -0.63 4.24 -2.21
C VAL A 61 -0.40 5.08 -0.95
N HIS A 62 0.75 4.93 -0.30
CA HIS A 62 1.11 5.74 0.86
C HIS A 62 1.35 7.21 0.51
N GLU A 63 2.02 7.50 -0.60
CA GLU A 63 2.32 8.86 -1.06
C GLU A 63 1.07 9.61 -1.50
N ASP A 64 0.18 8.95 -2.25
CA ASP A 64 -1.03 9.58 -2.81
C ASP A 64 -2.05 9.93 -1.73
N GLN A 65 -2.16 9.12 -0.65
CA GLN A 65 -3.16 9.26 0.42
C GLN A 65 -4.57 9.58 -0.14
N ASP A 66 -4.96 8.95 -1.25
CA ASP A 66 -6.22 9.25 -1.93
C ASP A 66 -7.31 8.21 -1.60
N PRO A 67 -8.17 8.45 -0.58
CA PRO A 67 -9.29 7.55 -0.31
C PRO A 67 -10.36 7.62 -1.41
N GLU A 68 -10.40 8.68 -2.22
CA GLU A 68 -11.41 8.87 -3.26
C GLU A 68 -11.19 7.92 -4.44
N PHE A 69 -9.94 7.59 -4.77
CA PHE A 69 -9.59 6.52 -5.70
C PHE A 69 -10.32 5.21 -5.35
N PHE A 70 -10.22 4.76 -4.10
CA PHE A 70 -10.84 3.52 -3.65
C PHE A 70 -12.37 3.62 -3.62
N ILE A 71 -12.92 4.78 -3.20
CA ILE A 71 -14.37 5.01 -3.19
C ILE A 71 -14.96 4.93 -4.59
N LYS A 72 -14.29 5.53 -5.59
CA LYS A 72 -14.70 5.45 -7.00
C LYS A 72 -14.63 4.02 -7.54
N ASN A 73 -13.70 3.21 -7.04
CA ASN A 73 -13.61 1.78 -7.31
C ASN A 73 -14.58 0.90 -6.48
N GLY A 74 -15.57 1.52 -5.81
CA GLY A 74 -16.65 0.80 -5.13
C GLY A 74 -16.29 0.24 -3.75
N VAL A 75 -15.19 0.72 -3.15
CA VAL A 75 -14.82 0.43 -1.76
C VAL A 75 -15.60 1.35 -0.82
N LYS A 76 -16.14 0.80 0.27
CA LYS A 76 -16.80 1.59 1.31
C LYS A 76 -15.84 2.63 1.89
N ARG A 77 -16.32 3.89 2.03
CA ARG A 77 -15.57 5.04 2.59
C ARG A 77 -14.76 4.74 3.85
N GLY A 78 -15.31 3.96 4.79
CA GLY A 78 -14.60 3.62 6.02
C GLY A 78 -13.38 2.73 5.78
N ILE A 79 -13.50 1.78 4.85
CA ILE A 79 -12.42 0.87 4.46
C ILE A 79 -11.40 1.62 3.59
N ALA A 80 -11.83 2.45 2.64
CA ALA A 80 -10.95 3.29 1.84
C ALA A 80 -10.00 4.15 2.70
N ARG A 81 -10.54 4.81 3.74
CA ARG A 81 -9.72 5.59 4.70
C ARG A 81 -8.76 4.72 5.51
N ARG A 82 -9.18 3.52 5.88
CA ARG A 82 -8.38 2.58 6.67
C ARG A 82 -7.25 1.96 5.84
N PHE A 83 -7.53 1.65 4.58
CA PHE A 83 -6.61 1.06 3.62
C PHE A 83 -5.35 1.90 3.42
N ILE A 84 -5.48 3.23 3.36
CA ILE A 84 -4.33 4.15 3.22
C ILE A 84 -3.74 4.60 4.56
N GLY A 85 -4.54 4.57 5.63
CA GLY A 85 -4.21 5.18 6.92
C GLY A 85 -3.50 4.24 7.90
N ASP A 86 -3.63 2.93 7.73
CA ASP A 86 -2.84 1.96 8.50
C ASP A 86 -1.44 1.72 7.90
N ILE A 87 -1.07 2.51 6.89
CA ILE A 87 0.30 2.59 6.38
C ILE A 87 1.05 3.61 7.26
N GLU A 88 1.47 3.18 8.45
CA GLU A 88 2.46 3.92 9.24
C GLU A 88 3.86 3.46 8.82
N TYR A 89 4.73 4.44 8.52
CA TYR A 89 6.16 4.23 8.29
C TYR A 89 6.94 4.53 9.57
#